data_AF-F0WBS4-F1
#
_entry.id   AF-F0WBS4-F1
#
_cell.length_a   1.000
_cell.length_b   1.000
_cell.length_c   1.000
_cell.angle_alpha   90.00
_cell.angle_beta   90.00
_cell.angle_gamma   90.00
#
_symmetry.space_group_name_H-M   'P 1'
#
loop_
_entity.id
_entity.type
_entity.pdbx_description
1 polymer ?
#
loop_
_entity_poly.entity_id
_entity_poly.type
_entity_poly.pdbx_seq_one_letter_code
_entity_poly.pdbx_strand_id
1 'polypeptide(L)'
;MATRIRKATHAATWYIDDPSKLGPQLDAWLEDAVHEGKDARESKRVNGIIAPHAGFRFSGSTAAHAYCHLLERTDIKRVFVLGPSHHVYLEGCALTSASHYETPFGMLPVDEEINEILMKTGKFRRMSMSVDEAEHSIEMHLPFIARTLKGQSLSLVPILVGNTNQNNNLEYGRLLAQFMNDQSNFFVISSDFCHWGARFRYQPHDASYGEIHDYIKHLDHEAIKLLEDLNATGFATYLESTKNTICGQHPISIIMQAVLALDGLQPAIRFVKYAQSGACKKKSESSVSYASAVVSRRVQET
;
A
#
# COMPACT_ATOMS: atom_id res chain seq x y z
N MET A 1 -26.95 12.08 6.20
CA MET A 1 -26.66 11.06 7.24
C MET A 1 -25.81 11.68 8.34
N ALA A 2 -25.80 11.13 9.56
CA ALA A 2 -24.93 11.62 10.63
C ALA A 2 -23.45 11.43 10.25
N THR A 3 -22.62 12.45 10.48
CA THR A 3 -21.17 12.38 10.25
C THR A 3 -20.53 11.40 11.23
N ARG A 4 -19.85 10.37 10.70
CA ARG A 4 -19.13 9.35 11.48
C ARG A 4 -17.65 9.49 11.15
N ILE A 5 -16.86 9.99 12.08
CA ILE A 5 -15.45 10.32 11.85
C ILE A 5 -14.60 9.21 12.46
N ARG A 6 -13.70 8.64 11.65
CA ARG A 6 -12.56 7.86 12.15
C ARG A 6 -11.42 8.82 12.46
N LYS A 7 -10.97 8.86 13.71
CA LYS A 7 -9.91 9.77 14.15
C LYS A 7 -8.53 9.36 13.61
N ALA A 8 -7.62 10.32 13.59
CA ALA A 8 -6.19 10.10 13.31
C ALA A 8 -5.47 9.55 14.55
N THR A 9 -5.79 8.31 14.94
CA THR A 9 -5.39 7.71 16.23
C THR A 9 -3.89 7.40 16.34
N HIS A 10 -3.16 7.37 15.23
CA HIS A 10 -1.72 7.10 15.18
C HIS A 10 -0.88 8.37 14.99
N ALA A 11 -1.53 9.55 14.90
CA ALA A 11 -0.86 10.83 14.93
C ALA A 11 -0.07 11.02 16.25
N ALA A 12 0.97 11.85 16.20
CA ALA A 12 1.95 12.11 17.27
C ALA A 12 2.85 10.93 17.68
N THR A 13 2.55 9.70 17.24
CA THR A 13 3.34 8.50 17.57
C THR A 13 3.98 7.87 16.33
N TRP A 14 3.20 7.64 15.27
CA TRP A 14 3.70 7.05 14.01
C TRP A 14 4.13 8.11 13.00
N TYR A 15 3.53 9.30 13.08
CA TYR A 15 3.83 10.49 12.30
C TYR A 15 3.53 11.75 13.11
N ILE A 16 4.07 12.89 12.67
CA ILE A 16 3.88 14.18 13.36
C ILE A 16 2.42 14.63 13.24
N ASP A 17 1.79 15.03 14.33
CA ASP A 17 0.39 15.51 14.37
C ASP A 17 0.23 16.97 13.91
N ASP A 18 1.24 17.80 14.14
CA ASP A 18 1.27 19.21 13.74
C ASP A 18 1.43 19.36 12.21
N PRO A 19 0.40 19.84 11.48
CA PRO A 19 0.47 19.95 10.02
C PRO A 19 1.51 20.96 9.54
N SER A 20 1.89 21.95 10.36
CA SER A 20 2.93 22.92 10.01
C SER A 20 4.33 22.32 9.98
N LYS A 21 4.52 21.16 10.64
CA LYS A 21 5.77 20.39 10.65
C LYS A 21 5.70 19.17 9.74
N LEU A 22 4.56 18.46 9.74
CA LEU A 22 4.37 17.29 8.89
C LEU A 22 4.40 17.67 7.40
N GLY A 23 3.75 18.77 7.02
CA GLY A 23 3.71 19.23 5.63
C GLY A 23 5.11 19.38 5.02
N PRO A 24 5.98 20.23 5.59
CA PRO A 24 7.36 20.40 5.09
C PRO A 24 8.19 19.12 5.10
N GLN A 25 7.98 18.21 6.08
CA GLN A 25 8.67 16.92 6.09
C GLN A 25 8.28 16.04 4.89
N LEU A 26 6.97 15.95 4.60
CA LEU A 26 6.48 15.22 3.43
C LEU A 26 6.95 15.86 2.14
N ASP A 27 6.91 17.20 2.04
CA ASP A 27 7.39 17.93 0.87
C ASP A 27 8.86 17.64 0.58
N ALA A 28 9.73 17.72 1.59
CA ALA A 28 11.15 17.46 1.42
C ALA A 28 11.42 16.04 0.88
N TRP A 29 10.75 15.02 1.44
CA TRP A 29 10.89 13.65 0.91
C TRP A 29 10.34 13.49 -0.50
N LEU A 30 9.24 14.16 -0.83
CA LEU A 30 8.65 14.15 -2.17
C LEU A 30 9.58 14.83 -3.18
N GLU A 31 10.19 15.97 -2.81
CA GLU A 31 11.18 16.68 -3.63
C GLU A 31 12.43 15.84 -3.85
N ASP A 32 13.00 15.23 -2.81
CA ASP A 32 14.14 14.32 -2.91
C ASP A 32 13.82 13.15 -3.86
N ALA A 33 12.64 12.54 -3.71
CA ALA A 33 12.19 11.45 -4.57
C ALA A 33 12.03 11.86 -6.05
N VAL A 34 11.63 13.11 -6.31
CA VAL A 34 11.60 13.65 -7.68
C VAL A 34 13.01 13.76 -8.24
N HIS A 35 13.95 14.34 -7.47
CA HIS A 35 15.34 14.53 -7.90
C HIS A 35 16.10 13.22 -8.12
N GLU A 36 15.80 12.17 -7.34
CA GLU A 36 16.45 10.86 -7.44
C GLU A 36 16.03 10.03 -8.67
N GLY A 37 15.09 10.50 -9.49
CA GLY A 37 14.81 9.90 -10.80
C GLY A 37 13.35 9.54 -11.06
N LYS A 38 12.40 10.36 -10.59
CA LYS A 38 10.99 10.24 -11.01
C LYS A 38 10.90 10.39 -12.54
N ASP A 39 10.38 9.38 -13.23
CA ASP A 39 10.02 9.52 -14.64
C ASP A 39 8.67 10.26 -14.77
N ALA A 40 8.74 11.53 -15.18
CA ALA A 40 7.57 12.38 -15.40
C ALA A 40 6.62 11.81 -16.49
N ARG A 41 7.14 11.07 -17.48
CA ARG A 41 6.32 10.49 -18.57
C ARG A 41 5.46 9.34 -18.08
N GLU A 42 5.92 8.64 -17.04
CA GLU A 42 5.20 7.50 -16.46
C GLU A 42 4.05 7.96 -15.54
N SER A 43 4.19 9.12 -14.90
CA SER A 43 3.25 9.60 -13.86
C SER A 43 1.79 9.73 -14.34
N LYS A 44 1.56 10.07 -15.62
CA LYS A 44 0.21 10.11 -16.20
C LYS A 44 -0.43 8.72 -16.38
N ARG A 45 0.38 7.67 -16.40
CA ARG A 45 -0.04 6.28 -16.64
C ARG A 45 -0.12 5.45 -15.34
N VAL A 46 0.39 5.99 -14.24
CA VAL A 46 0.31 5.36 -12.91
C VAL A 46 -1.12 5.45 -12.40
N ASN A 47 -1.75 4.31 -12.15
CA ASN A 47 -3.10 4.21 -11.59
C ASN A 47 -3.11 3.51 -10.21
N GLY A 48 -1.94 3.14 -9.70
CA GLY A 48 -1.77 2.76 -8.31
C GLY A 48 -0.33 2.73 -7.86
N ILE A 49 -0.10 2.49 -6.58
CA ILE A 49 1.21 2.37 -5.95
C ILE A 49 1.22 1.26 -4.91
N ILE A 50 2.39 0.66 -4.69
CA ILE A 50 2.67 -0.10 -3.47
C ILE A 50 3.58 0.79 -2.60
N ALA A 51 3.24 0.97 -1.33
CA ALA A 51 4.01 1.83 -0.43
C ALA A 51 4.02 1.27 1.01
N PRO A 52 5.10 1.52 1.78
CA PRO A 52 5.23 1.04 3.15
C PRO A 52 4.29 1.77 4.11
N HIS A 53 4.03 1.15 5.27
CA HIS A 53 3.18 1.67 6.33
C HIS A 53 3.82 1.62 7.73
N ALA A 54 5.14 1.41 7.83
CA ALA A 54 5.83 1.73 9.09
C ALA A 54 5.74 3.24 9.44
N GLY A 55 6.09 3.59 10.67
CA GLY A 55 6.16 4.99 11.10
C GLY A 55 7.06 5.84 10.20
N PHE A 56 6.66 7.08 9.93
CA PHE A 56 7.26 7.95 8.90
C PHE A 56 8.76 8.20 9.08
N ARG A 57 9.25 8.19 10.34
CA ARG A 57 10.68 8.28 10.61
C ARG A 57 11.51 7.20 9.91
N PHE A 58 10.93 6.02 9.67
CA PHE A 58 11.62 4.87 9.10
C PHE A 58 11.36 4.70 7.61
N SER A 59 10.10 4.84 7.19
CA SER A 59 9.64 4.48 5.84
C SER A 59 9.13 5.66 5.01
N GLY A 60 9.01 6.86 5.59
CA GLY A 60 8.39 8.01 4.94
C GLY A 60 9.12 8.43 3.66
N SER A 61 10.46 8.50 3.71
CA SER A 61 11.26 8.79 2.52
C SER A 61 11.11 7.72 1.43
N THR A 62 11.03 6.44 1.80
CA THR A 62 10.74 5.36 0.85
C THR A 62 9.37 5.51 0.21
N ALA A 63 8.32 5.75 1.00
CA ALA A 63 6.96 5.96 0.51
C ALA A 63 6.87 7.15 -0.46
N ALA A 64 7.65 8.21 -0.23
CA ALA A 64 7.67 9.38 -1.11
C ALA A 64 8.05 9.04 -2.56
N HIS A 65 8.85 8.00 -2.81
CA HIS A 65 9.16 7.53 -4.17
C HIS A 65 7.96 6.98 -4.92
N ALA A 66 6.96 6.41 -4.22
CA ALA A 66 5.69 6.06 -4.83
C ALA A 66 4.79 7.31 -4.98
N TYR A 67 4.67 8.10 -3.93
CA TYR A 67 3.75 9.24 -3.88
C TYR A 67 4.14 10.42 -4.77
N CYS A 68 5.41 10.61 -5.12
CA CYS A 68 5.85 11.70 -6.01
C CYS A 68 5.21 11.63 -7.41
N HIS A 69 4.73 10.46 -7.82
CA HIS A 69 3.98 10.25 -9.07
C HIS A 69 2.57 10.87 -9.06
N LEU A 70 2.05 11.27 -7.89
CA LEU A 70 0.74 11.91 -7.77
C LEU A 70 0.82 13.45 -7.85
N LEU A 71 2.00 14.07 -7.68
CA LEU A 71 2.16 15.53 -7.57
C LEU A 71 1.60 16.33 -8.76
N GLU A 72 1.61 15.74 -9.96
CA GLU A 72 1.13 16.38 -11.20
C GLU A 72 -0.26 15.90 -11.62
N ARG A 73 -0.90 15.04 -10.83
CA ARG A 73 -2.22 14.48 -11.13
C ARG A 73 -3.30 15.45 -10.65
N THR A 74 -4.21 15.79 -11.55
CA THR A 74 -5.36 16.68 -11.26
C THR A 74 -6.71 16.02 -11.62
N ASP A 75 -6.66 14.76 -12.03
CA ASP A 75 -7.77 13.97 -12.56
C ASP A 75 -8.26 12.89 -11.59
N ILE A 76 -7.54 12.69 -10.47
CA ILE A 76 -7.90 11.70 -9.45
C ILE A 76 -9.09 12.25 -8.64
N LYS A 77 -10.14 11.44 -8.54
CA LYS A 77 -11.36 11.75 -7.77
C LYS A 77 -11.58 10.77 -6.62
N ARG A 78 -11.02 9.57 -6.72
CA ARG A 78 -11.24 8.50 -5.74
C ARG A 78 -9.97 7.71 -5.49
N VAL A 79 -9.66 7.48 -4.22
CA VAL A 79 -8.48 6.71 -3.81
C VAL A 79 -8.91 5.47 -3.03
N PHE A 80 -8.67 4.30 -3.60
CA PHE A 80 -8.80 3.02 -2.93
C PHE A 80 -7.54 2.77 -2.10
N VAL A 81 -7.69 2.45 -0.81
CA VAL A 81 -6.56 2.15 0.07
C VAL A 81 -6.75 0.74 0.62
N LEU A 82 -5.92 -0.19 0.15
CA LEU A 82 -5.95 -1.58 0.59
C LEU A 82 -4.86 -1.79 1.64
N GLY A 83 -5.29 -2.01 2.88
CA GLY A 83 -4.41 -2.20 4.04
C GLY A 83 -4.53 -3.60 4.65
N PRO A 84 -3.43 -4.30 5.00
CA PRO A 84 -3.53 -5.56 5.73
C PRO A 84 -4.04 -5.35 7.17
N SER A 85 -4.78 -6.32 7.71
CA SER A 85 -5.19 -6.28 9.11
C SER A 85 -4.13 -6.85 10.06
N HIS A 86 -3.73 -6.08 11.06
CA HIS A 86 -2.74 -6.48 12.07
C HIS A 86 -3.37 -6.85 13.42
N HIS A 87 -4.51 -6.24 13.76
CA HIS A 87 -5.08 -6.32 15.11
C HIS A 87 -6.20 -7.34 15.25
N VAL A 88 -6.91 -7.65 14.17
CA VAL A 88 -8.05 -8.57 14.19
C VAL A 88 -7.87 -9.69 13.17
N TYR A 89 -8.24 -10.91 13.56
CA TYR A 89 -8.39 -11.97 12.57
C TYR A 89 -9.61 -11.67 11.71
N LEU A 90 -9.38 -11.39 10.44
CA LEU A 90 -10.39 -11.13 9.43
C LEU A 90 -10.23 -12.16 8.31
N GLU A 91 -11.32 -12.82 7.94
CA GLU A 91 -11.36 -13.62 6.71
C GLU A 91 -11.97 -12.74 5.60
N GLY A 92 -11.26 -12.59 4.48
CA GLY A 92 -11.69 -11.73 3.39
C GLY A 92 -11.39 -10.24 3.62
N CYS A 93 -12.25 -9.37 3.10
CA CYS A 93 -12.09 -7.92 3.18
C CYS A 93 -13.21 -7.24 3.98
N ALA A 94 -12.91 -6.11 4.60
CA ALA A 94 -13.86 -5.28 5.33
C ALA A 94 -13.81 -3.82 4.87
N LEU A 95 -14.95 -3.14 4.97
CA LEU A 95 -15.16 -1.74 4.61
C LEU A 95 -15.53 -0.93 5.84
N THR A 96 -15.11 0.33 5.83
CA THR A 96 -15.34 1.26 6.91
C THR A 96 -16.83 1.52 7.17
N SER A 97 -17.16 1.83 8.42
CA SER A 97 -18.44 2.42 8.78
C SER A 97 -18.37 3.95 8.91
N ALA A 98 -17.17 4.54 8.84
CA ALA A 98 -16.99 5.99 8.86
C ALA A 98 -17.47 6.64 7.56
N SER A 99 -17.90 7.89 7.65
CA SER A 99 -18.14 8.75 6.50
C SER A 99 -16.94 9.64 6.19
N HIS A 100 -16.01 9.83 7.13
CA HIS A 100 -14.79 10.62 6.96
C HIS A 100 -13.63 10.01 7.74
N TYR A 101 -12.42 10.17 7.22
CA TYR A 101 -11.17 9.87 7.91
C TYR A 101 -10.47 11.19 8.22
N GLU A 102 -10.09 11.39 9.48
CA GLU A 102 -9.32 12.54 9.93
C GLU A 102 -7.85 12.40 9.55
N THR A 103 -7.23 13.52 9.16
CA THR A 103 -5.79 13.66 9.00
C THR A 103 -5.33 14.99 9.60
N PRO A 104 -4.02 15.17 9.88
CA PRO A 104 -3.49 16.48 10.25
C PRO A 104 -3.83 17.62 9.28
N PHE A 105 -4.07 17.30 8.01
CA PHE A 105 -4.36 18.28 6.95
C PHE A 105 -5.86 18.52 6.72
N GLY A 106 -6.73 17.83 7.48
CA GLY A 106 -8.19 17.91 7.34
C GLY A 106 -8.85 16.56 7.11
N MET A 107 -10.17 16.58 6.91
CA MET A 107 -10.99 15.39 6.72
C MET A 107 -10.96 14.93 5.27
N LEU A 108 -10.82 13.62 5.07
CA LEU A 108 -11.00 12.97 3.77
C LEU A 108 -12.35 12.24 3.77
N PRO A 109 -13.30 12.60 2.89
CA PRO A 109 -14.60 11.94 2.85
C PRO A 109 -14.48 10.52 2.30
N VAL A 110 -15.30 9.61 2.79
CA VAL A 110 -15.42 8.24 2.29
C VAL A 110 -16.45 8.20 1.18
N ASP A 111 -16.17 7.43 0.14
CA ASP A 111 -17.11 7.15 -0.94
C ASP A 111 -18.16 6.12 -0.49
N GLU A 112 -19.24 6.61 0.13
CA GLU A 112 -20.31 5.75 0.63
C GLU A 112 -20.99 4.97 -0.50
N GLU A 113 -21.09 5.53 -1.71
CA GLU A 113 -21.69 4.86 -2.88
C GLU A 113 -20.88 3.64 -3.30
N ILE A 114 -19.56 3.78 -3.47
CA ILE A 114 -18.71 2.61 -3.77
C ILE A 114 -18.73 1.61 -2.63
N ASN A 115 -18.69 2.05 -1.37
CA ASN A 115 -18.80 1.13 -0.24
C ASN A 115 -20.12 0.34 -0.28
N GLU A 116 -21.24 0.96 -0.66
CA GLU A 116 -22.51 0.25 -0.83
C GLU A 116 -22.49 -0.75 -1.99
N ILE A 117 -21.90 -0.40 -3.14
CA ILE A 117 -21.72 -1.31 -4.27
C ILE A 117 -20.89 -2.53 -3.85
N LEU A 118 -19.76 -2.30 -3.19
CA LEU A 118 -18.88 -3.36 -2.69
C LEU A 118 -19.60 -4.23 -1.65
N MET A 119 -20.33 -3.64 -0.69
CA MET A 119 -21.11 -4.39 0.30
C MET A 119 -22.20 -5.27 -0.33
N LYS A 120 -22.88 -4.79 -1.38
CA LYS A 120 -23.95 -5.52 -2.08
C LYS A 120 -23.47 -6.80 -2.78
N THR A 121 -22.17 -6.93 -3.01
CA THR A 121 -21.59 -8.19 -3.54
C THR A 121 -21.64 -9.35 -2.54
N GLY A 122 -21.89 -9.07 -1.26
CA GLY A 122 -21.88 -10.07 -0.20
C GLY A 122 -20.48 -10.56 0.18
N LYS A 123 -19.42 -9.97 -0.39
CA LYS A 123 -18.02 -10.37 -0.16
C LYS A 123 -17.32 -9.57 0.92
N PHE A 124 -17.84 -8.40 1.24
CA PHE A 124 -17.23 -7.50 2.23
C PHE A 124 -17.99 -7.52 3.55
N ARG A 125 -17.24 -7.42 4.64
CA ARG A 125 -17.79 -7.19 5.98
C ARG A 125 -17.73 -5.70 6.34
N ARG A 126 -18.49 -5.26 7.34
CA ARG A 126 -18.35 -3.92 7.90
C ARG A 126 -17.41 -3.97 9.10
N MET A 127 -16.40 -3.10 9.17
CA MET A 127 -15.62 -2.95 10.40
C MET A 127 -16.31 -2.03 11.40
N SER A 128 -16.18 -2.35 12.69
CA SER A 128 -16.55 -1.42 13.76
C SER A 128 -15.57 -0.25 13.80
N MET A 129 -16.00 0.91 14.32
CA MET A 129 -15.12 2.07 14.46
C MET A 129 -13.85 1.75 15.27
N SER A 130 -13.98 0.93 16.32
CA SER A 130 -12.85 0.52 17.15
C SER A 130 -11.81 -0.32 16.41
N VAL A 131 -12.24 -1.17 15.48
CA VAL A 131 -11.33 -1.96 14.63
C VAL A 131 -10.64 -1.04 13.62
N ASP A 132 -11.41 -0.13 13.03
CA ASP A 132 -10.92 0.83 12.05
C ASP A 132 -9.85 1.77 12.66
N GLU A 133 -10.14 2.34 13.82
CA GLU A 133 -9.24 3.23 14.56
C GLU A 133 -8.03 2.51 15.19
N ALA A 134 -8.11 1.20 15.45
CA ALA A 134 -6.97 0.42 15.92
C ALA A 134 -5.99 0.09 14.80
N GLU A 135 -6.45 -0.01 13.55
CA GLU A 135 -5.59 -0.36 12.42
C GLU A 135 -4.79 0.84 11.91
N HIS A 136 -3.50 0.65 11.65
CA HIS A 136 -2.62 1.71 11.15
C HIS A 136 -2.31 1.57 9.65
N SER A 137 -2.43 0.37 9.08
CA SER A 137 -1.98 0.11 7.71
C SER A 137 -2.63 1.03 6.67
N ILE A 138 -3.90 1.39 6.87
CA ILE A 138 -4.62 2.35 6.02
C ILE A 138 -4.25 3.78 6.39
N GLU A 139 -4.19 4.09 7.68
CA GLU A 139 -3.96 5.44 8.20
C GLU A 139 -2.64 6.05 7.74
N MET A 140 -1.59 5.24 7.67
CA MET A 140 -0.25 5.69 7.30
C MET A 140 -0.17 6.24 5.87
N HIS A 141 -1.17 5.97 5.02
CA HIS A 141 -1.27 6.52 3.67
C HIS A 141 -2.00 7.86 3.61
N LEU A 142 -2.81 8.20 4.61
CA LEU A 142 -3.74 9.32 4.54
C LEU A 142 -3.04 10.68 4.54
N PRO A 143 -1.98 10.93 5.35
CA PRO A 143 -1.25 12.19 5.25
C PRO A 143 -0.59 12.40 3.89
N PHE A 144 -0.02 11.35 3.29
CA PHE A 144 0.55 11.42 1.94
C PHE A 144 -0.52 11.67 0.86
N ILE A 145 -1.69 11.03 0.96
CA ILE A 145 -2.83 11.27 0.04
C ILE A 145 -3.31 12.72 0.16
N ALA A 146 -3.59 13.18 1.38
CA ALA A 146 -4.06 14.54 1.64
C ALA A 146 -3.04 15.60 1.19
N ARG A 147 -1.74 15.30 1.31
CA ARG A 147 -0.67 16.20 0.89
C ARG A 147 -0.49 16.25 -0.62
N THR A 148 -0.38 15.10 -1.28
CA THR A 148 -0.06 15.03 -2.72
C THR A 148 -1.23 15.42 -3.62
N LEU A 149 -2.46 15.21 -3.17
CA LEU A 149 -3.67 15.54 -3.93
C LEU A 149 -4.42 16.76 -3.35
N LYS A 150 -3.72 17.59 -2.58
CA LYS A 150 -4.28 18.80 -1.95
C LYS A 150 -5.01 19.67 -2.98
N GLY A 151 -6.22 20.12 -2.63
CA GLY A 151 -7.04 21.00 -3.47
C GLY A 151 -7.95 20.28 -4.47
N GLN A 152 -7.85 18.95 -4.58
CA GLN A 152 -8.79 18.14 -5.35
C GLN A 152 -9.99 17.72 -4.48
N SER A 153 -11.15 17.56 -5.12
CA SER A 153 -12.33 16.96 -4.50
C SER A 153 -12.21 15.44 -4.58
N LEU A 154 -11.75 14.82 -3.50
CA LEU A 154 -11.42 13.40 -3.44
C LEU A 154 -12.36 12.66 -2.49
N SER A 155 -12.63 11.39 -2.77
CA SER A 155 -13.21 10.43 -1.83
C SER A 155 -12.29 9.22 -1.61
N LEU A 156 -12.37 8.62 -0.43
CA LEU A 156 -11.62 7.41 -0.08
C LEU A 156 -12.50 6.16 -0.18
N VAL A 157 -11.90 5.05 -0.59
CA VAL A 157 -12.46 3.70 -0.42
C VAL A 157 -11.48 2.87 0.41
N PRO A 158 -11.55 2.95 1.76
CA PRO A 158 -10.71 2.16 2.65
C PRO A 158 -11.15 0.70 2.66
N ILE A 159 -10.23 -0.21 2.34
CA ILE A 159 -10.46 -1.66 2.32
C ILE A 159 -9.44 -2.31 3.25
N LEU A 160 -9.93 -2.83 4.38
CA LEU A 160 -9.14 -3.66 5.28
C LEU A 160 -9.10 -5.09 4.73
N VAL A 161 -7.91 -5.58 4.41
CA VAL A 161 -7.68 -6.91 3.83
C VAL A 161 -7.17 -7.84 4.93
N GLY A 162 -7.95 -8.87 5.24
CA GLY A 162 -7.57 -9.90 6.19
C GLY A 162 -6.81 -11.05 5.53
N ASN A 163 -6.95 -12.23 6.12
CA ASN A 163 -6.47 -13.48 5.56
C ASN A 163 -7.31 -13.87 4.34
N THR A 164 -6.66 -14.03 3.19
CA THR A 164 -7.27 -14.45 1.93
C THR A 164 -6.50 -15.61 1.32
N ASN A 165 -7.19 -16.44 0.54
CA ASN A 165 -6.56 -17.48 -0.29
C ASN A 165 -6.58 -17.09 -1.78
N GLN A 166 -6.00 -17.94 -2.64
CA GLN A 166 -5.93 -17.69 -4.08
C GLN A 166 -7.29 -17.45 -4.74
N ASN A 167 -8.33 -18.20 -4.34
CA ASN A 167 -9.68 -18.02 -4.87
C ASN A 167 -10.26 -16.67 -4.47
N ASN A 168 -10.10 -16.27 -3.20
CA ASN A 168 -10.53 -14.95 -2.74
C ASN A 168 -9.74 -13.83 -3.44
N ASN A 169 -8.43 -14.00 -3.64
CA ASN A 169 -7.60 -13.01 -4.34
C ASN A 169 -8.06 -12.80 -5.78
N LEU A 170 -8.36 -13.88 -6.50
CA LEU A 170 -8.94 -13.83 -7.86
C LEU A 170 -10.29 -13.11 -7.87
N GLU A 171 -11.16 -13.42 -6.90
CA GLU A 171 -12.49 -12.83 -6.81
C GLU A 171 -12.45 -11.33 -6.50
N TYR A 172 -11.71 -10.92 -5.45
CA TYR A 172 -11.52 -9.50 -5.14
C TYR A 172 -10.79 -8.77 -6.26
N GLY A 173 -9.79 -9.40 -6.89
CA GLY A 173 -9.07 -8.84 -8.02
C GLY A 173 -10.00 -8.47 -9.17
N ARG A 174 -10.82 -9.41 -9.64
CA ARG A 174 -11.82 -9.14 -10.71
C ARG A 174 -12.82 -8.05 -10.32
N LEU A 175 -13.28 -8.08 -9.07
CA LEU A 175 -14.22 -7.09 -8.55
C LEU A 175 -13.60 -5.69 -8.43
N LEU A 176 -12.30 -5.58 -8.19
CA LEU A 176 -11.60 -4.29 -8.15
C LEU A 176 -11.10 -3.83 -9.52
N ALA A 177 -10.88 -4.74 -10.47
CA ALA A 177 -10.44 -4.44 -11.84
C ALA A 177 -11.40 -3.48 -12.56
N GLN A 178 -12.72 -3.63 -12.36
CA GLN A 178 -13.72 -2.72 -12.92
C GLN A 178 -13.53 -1.26 -12.46
N PHE A 179 -13.10 -1.03 -11.21
CA PHE A 179 -12.80 0.31 -10.71
C PHE A 179 -11.43 0.78 -11.16
N MET A 180 -10.46 -0.13 -11.25
CA MET A 180 -9.11 0.18 -11.74
C MET A 180 -9.09 0.62 -13.20
N ASN A 181 -10.13 0.29 -13.98
CA ASN A 181 -10.25 0.73 -15.36
C ASN A 181 -10.63 2.23 -15.51
N ASP A 182 -11.12 2.89 -14.47
CA ASP A 182 -11.39 4.34 -14.48
C ASP A 182 -10.11 5.13 -14.13
N GLN A 183 -9.72 6.11 -14.96
CA GLN A 183 -8.49 6.88 -14.75
C GLN A 183 -8.59 7.86 -13.56
N SER A 184 -9.82 8.19 -13.15
CA SER A 184 -10.07 9.01 -11.96
C SER A 184 -9.98 8.22 -10.65
N ASN A 185 -9.87 6.90 -10.72
CA ASN A 185 -9.61 6.03 -9.57
C ASN A 185 -8.11 5.77 -9.43
N PHE A 186 -7.62 5.82 -8.20
CA PHE A 186 -6.23 5.52 -7.85
C PHE A 186 -6.15 4.48 -6.74
N PHE A 187 -5.21 3.55 -6.82
CA PHE A 187 -5.07 2.45 -5.85
C PHE A 187 -3.79 2.59 -5.03
N VAL A 188 -3.91 2.60 -3.70
CA VAL A 188 -2.79 2.54 -2.76
C VAL A 188 -2.80 1.18 -2.08
N ILE A 189 -1.71 0.45 -2.27
CA ILE A 189 -1.53 -0.90 -1.73
C ILE A 189 -0.49 -0.79 -0.62
N SER A 190 -0.95 -1.04 0.59
CA SER A 190 -0.15 -0.89 1.79
C SER A 190 0.66 -2.14 2.08
N SER A 191 1.99 -2.05 2.10
CA SER A 191 2.85 -3.17 2.50
C SER A 191 4.25 -2.71 2.91
N ASP A 192 4.67 -3.12 4.09
CA ASP A 192 6.09 -3.35 4.37
C ASP A 192 6.52 -4.73 3.81
N PHE A 193 7.82 -4.96 3.72
CA PHE A 193 8.43 -6.20 3.23
C PHE A 193 8.99 -7.00 4.41
N CYS A 194 10.09 -7.75 4.28
CA CYS A 194 10.59 -8.63 5.33
C CYS A 194 10.68 -7.95 6.72
N HIS A 195 9.95 -8.51 7.69
CA HIS A 195 10.11 -8.27 9.12
C HIS A 195 11.04 -9.36 9.68
N TRP A 196 12.33 -9.06 9.77
CA TRP A 196 13.36 -10.00 10.21
C TRP A 196 13.76 -9.77 11.66
N GLY A 197 13.88 -10.84 12.45
CA GLY A 197 14.34 -10.80 13.83
C GLY A 197 13.53 -11.70 14.77
N ALA A 198 14.09 -12.00 15.93
CA ALA A 198 13.48 -12.89 16.93
C ALA A 198 12.08 -12.40 17.36
N ARG A 199 11.89 -11.07 17.46
CA ARG A 199 10.59 -10.44 17.80
C ARG A 199 9.48 -10.73 16.78
N PHE A 200 9.84 -11.05 15.55
CA PHE A 200 8.90 -11.41 14.48
C PHE A 200 8.81 -12.93 14.27
N ARG A 201 9.57 -13.73 15.04
CA ARG A 201 9.71 -15.18 14.88
C ARG A 201 10.12 -15.57 13.45
N TYR A 202 10.93 -14.73 12.81
CA TYR A 202 11.42 -14.94 11.45
C TYR A 202 12.89 -14.54 11.36
N GLN A 203 13.80 -15.51 11.31
CA GLN A 203 15.24 -15.28 11.26
C GLN A 203 15.99 -16.22 10.29
N PRO A 204 15.48 -16.44 9.06
CA PRO A 204 16.24 -17.24 8.11
C PRO A 204 17.51 -16.49 7.73
N HIS A 205 18.58 -17.24 7.47
CA HIS A 205 19.83 -16.72 6.95
C HIS A 205 20.52 -17.81 6.14
N ASP A 206 20.86 -17.50 4.90
CA ASP A 206 21.75 -18.29 4.07
C ASP A 206 23.03 -17.49 3.84
N ALA A 207 24.14 -18.00 4.38
CA ALA A 207 25.44 -17.35 4.34
C ALA A 207 26.02 -17.25 2.91
N SER A 208 25.50 -18.01 1.94
CA SER A 208 25.92 -17.89 0.53
C SER A 208 25.54 -16.54 -0.09
N TYR A 209 24.59 -15.82 0.51
CA TYR A 209 24.18 -14.47 0.11
C TYR A 209 24.86 -13.35 0.90
N GLY A 210 25.84 -13.68 1.75
CA GLY A 210 26.58 -12.71 2.54
C GLY A 210 26.01 -12.48 3.95
N GLU A 211 26.04 -11.23 4.40
CA GLU A 211 25.56 -10.86 5.74
C GLU A 211 24.03 -11.01 5.83
N ILE A 212 23.48 -10.97 7.05
CA ILE A 212 22.04 -11.16 7.28
C ILE A 212 21.21 -10.17 6.45
N HIS A 213 21.57 -8.89 6.44
CA HIS A 213 20.86 -7.87 5.67
C HIS A 213 20.95 -8.08 4.14
N ASP A 214 22.01 -8.71 3.63
CA ASP A 214 22.13 -9.05 2.22
C ASP A 214 21.20 -10.22 1.87
N TYR A 215 21.07 -11.22 2.75
CA TYR A 215 20.10 -12.28 2.58
C TYR A 215 18.64 -11.77 2.66
N ILE A 216 18.34 -10.86 3.61
CA ILE A 216 17.03 -10.19 3.67
C ILE A 216 16.74 -9.46 2.35
N LYS A 217 17.73 -8.73 1.84
CA LYS A 217 17.64 -8.02 0.57
C LYS A 217 17.38 -9.00 -0.58
N HIS A 218 18.08 -10.13 -0.61
CA HIS A 218 17.87 -11.17 -1.61
C HIS A 218 16.44 -11.69 -1.62
N LEU A 219 15.91 -12.08 -0.45
CA LEU A 219 14.51 -12.52 -0.29
C LEU A 219 13.53 -11.48 -0.83
N ASP A 220 13.65 -10.22 -0.38
CA ASP A 220 12.76 -9.16 -0.83
C ASP A 220 12.88 -8.89 -2.33
N HIS A 221 14.08 -8.98 -2.91
CA HIS A 221 14.28 -8.76 -4.35
C HIS A 221 13.76 -9.92 -5.20
N GLU A 222 13.76 -11.14 -4.69
CA GLU A 222 13.09 -12.28 -5.35
C GLU A 222 11.58 -12.04 -5.43
N ALA A 223 10.96 -11.62 -4.32
CA ALA A 223 9.56 -11.21 -4.28
C ALA A 223 9.29 -10.06 -5.26
N ILE A 224 10.07 -8.98 -5.20
CA ILE A 224 9.97 -7.83 -6.10
C ILE A 224 10.03 -8.27 -7.56
N LYS A 225 10.99 -9.13 -7.93
CA LYS A 225 11.15 -9.60 -9.30
C LYS A 225 9.91 -10.35 -9.80
N LEU A 226 9.33 -11.22 -8.97
CA LEU A 226 8.09 -11.93 -9.30
C LEU A 226 6.90 -10.97 -9.49
N LEU A 227 6.85 -9.90 -8.70
CA LEU A 227 5.81 -8.86 -8.83
C LEU A 227 5.99 -8.03 -10.11
N GLU A 228 7.23 -7.64 -10.45
CA GLU A 228 7.54 -6.90 -11.68
C GLU A 228 7.28 -7.73 -12.94
N ASP A 229 7.51 -9.04 -12.87
CA ASP A 229 7.21 -9.99 -13.94
C ASP A 229 5.71 -10.38 -13.99
N LEU A 230 4.87 -9.78 -13.13
CA LEU A 230 3.45 -10.09 -12.97
C LEU A 230 3.17 -11.59 -12.74
N ASN A 231 4.13 -12.32 -12.16
CA ASN A 231 4.06 -13.75 -11.94
C ASN A 231 3.33 -14.09 -10.64
N ALA A 232 2.01 -14.01 -10.65
CA ALA A 232 1.18 -14.23 -9.45
C ALA A 232 1.33 -15.63 -8.84
N THR A 233 1.44 -16.67 -9.68
CA THR A 233 1.67 -18.04 -9.22
C THR A 233 3.05 -18.19 -8.59
N GLY A 234 4.08 -17.62 -9.21
CA GLY A 234 5.44 -17.62 -8.67
C GLY A 234 5.52 -16.89 -7.33
N PHE A 235 4.85 -15.74 -7.19
CA PHE A 235 4.77 -15.03 -5.92
C PHE A 235 4.08 -15.85 -4.82
N ALA A 236 2.98 -16.54 -5.14
CA ALA A 236 2.33 -17.44 -4.18
C ALA A 236 3.24 -18.58 -3.73
N THR A 237 3.94 -19.23 -4.66
CA THR A 237 4.91 -20.29 -4.36
C THR A 237 6.08 -19.75 -3.52
N TYR A 238 6.57 -18.55 -3.82
CA TYR A 238 7.62 -17.85 -3.06
C TYR A 238 7.21 -17.61 -1.60
N LEU A 239 5.99 -17.11 -1.37
CA LEU A 239 5.48 -16.88 -0.01
C LEU A 239 5.35 -18.21 0.75
N GLU A 240 4.92 -19.27 0.07
CA GLU A 240 4.80 -20.59 0.67
C GLU A 240 6.16 -21.20 1.04
N SER A 241 7.18 -21.05 0.19
CA SER A 241 8.50 -21.65 0.40
C SER A 241 9.35 -20.87 1.40
N THR A 242 9.39 -19.54 1.28
CA THR A 242 10.27 -18.68 2.08
C THR A 242 9.64 -18.25 3.40
N LYS A 243 8.31 -18.26 3.47
CA LYS A 243 7.53 -17.65 4.56
C LYS A 243 7.92 -16.19 4.83
N ASN A 244 8.41 -15.47 3.81
CA ASN A 244 8.80 -14.06 3.97
C ASN A 244 7.64 -13.26 4.56
N THR A 245 7.95 -12.43 5.56
CA THR A 245 6.96 -11.76 6.41
C THR A 245 6.44 -10.47 5.79
N ILE A 246 6.13 -10.49 4.48
CA ILE A 246 5.53 -9.36 3.75
C ILE A 246 4.10 -9.15 4.27
N CYS A 247 3.88 -8.12 5.09
CA CYS A 247 2.60 -7.91 5.79
C CYS A 247 1.43 -7.65 4.83
N GLY A 248 1.68 -6.99 3.70
CA GLY A 248 0.71 -6.72 2.64
C GLY A 248 0.63 -7.79 1.55
N GLN A 249 1.10 -9.03 1.80
CA GLN A 249 1.05 -10.11 0.81
C GLN A 249 -0.36 -10.34 0.21
N HIS A 250 -1.42 -10.17 1.00
CA HIS A 250 -2.81 -10.32 0.56
C HIS A 250 -3.28 -9.12 -0.28
N PRO A 251 -3.16 -7.85 0.17
CA PRO A 251 -3.39 -6.67 -0.68
C PRO A 251 -2.64 -6.72 -2.03
N ILE A 252 -1.35 -7.07 -2.01
CA ILE A 252 -0.52 -7.19 -3.21
C ILE A 252 -1.08 -8.26 -4.13
N SER A 253 -1.39 -9.45 -3.59
CA SER A 253 -1.96 -10.55 -4.39
C SER A 253 -3.31 -10.17 -5.03
N ILE A 254 -4.18 -9.46 -4.31
CA ILE A 254 -5.47 -8.97 -4.84
C ILE A 254 -5.23 -8.02 -6.02
N ILE A 255 -4.31 -7.06 -5.87
CA ILE A 255 -4.04 -6.09 -6.94
C ILE A 255 -3.32 -6.72 -8.12
N MET A 256 -2.43 -7.69 -7.93
CA MET A 256 -1.91 -8.47 -9.05
C MET A 256 -3.05 -9.10 -9.86
N GLN A 257 -4.05 -9.70 -9.20
CA GLN A 257 -5.20 -10.29 -9.89
C GLN A 257 -6.08 -9.23 -10.55
N ALA A 258 -6.24 -8.05 -9.95
CA ALA A 258 -7.00 -6.96 -10.56
C ALA A 258 -6.33 -6.46 -11.85
N VAL A 259 -5.01 -6.30 -11.80
CA VAL A 259 -4.17 -5.84 -12.89
C VAL A 259 -4.15 -6.86 -14.04
N LEU A 260 -4.06 -8.15 -13.74
CA LEU A 260 -4.13 -9.25 -14.72
C LEU A 260 -5.52 -9.42 -15.34
N ALA A 261 -6.57 -8.91 -14.70
CA ALA A 261 -7.94 -8.97 -15.20
C ALA A 261 -8.33 -7.74 -16.06
N LEU A 262 -7.40 -6.82 -16.32
CA LEU A 262 -7.65 -5.68 -17.19
C LEU A 262 -7.57 -6.08 -18.67
N ASP A 263 -8.69 -5.99 -19.38
CA ASP A 263 -8.74 -6.26 -20.83
C ASP A 263 -8.21 -5.07 -21.65
N GLY A 264 -7.48 -5.37 -22.73
CA GLY A 264 -7.01 -4.37 -23.72
C GLY A 264 -5.92 -3.41 -23.21
N LEU A 265 -5.36 -3.69 -22.04
CA LEU A 265 -4.31 -2.90 -21.40
C LEU A 265 -3.07 -3.76 -21.16
N GLN A 266 -1.91 -3.12 -21.22
CA GLN A 266 -0.62 -3.68 -20.86
C GLN A 266 -0.25 -3.17 -19.46
N PRO A 267 -0.55 -3.95 -18.41
CA PRO A 267 -0.18 -3.58 -17.06
C PRO A 267 1.32 -3.70 -16.80
N ALA A 268 1.81 -2.93 -15.84
CA ALA A 268 3.15 -3.10 -15.29
C ALA A 268 3.19 -2.71 -13.81
N ILE A 269 3.96 -3.46 -13.03
CA ILE A 269 4.39 -3.09 -11.68
C ILE A 269 5.88 -2.83 -11.77
N ARG A 270 6.34 -1.70 -11.23
CA ARG A 270 7.76 -1.34 -11.24
C ARG A 270 8.17 -0.80 -9.89
N PHE A 271 9.15 -1.42 -9.25
CA PHE A 271 9.66 -0.94 -7.98
C PHE A 271 10.59 0.26 -8.22
N VAL A 272 10.40 1.31 -7.44
CA VAL A 272 11.06 2.61 -7.55
C VAL A 272 12.02 2.88 -6.40
N LYS A 273 11.85 2.18 -5.27
CA LYS A 273 12.73 2.30 -4.10
C LYS A 273 12.70 1.04 -3.26
N TYR A 274 13.85 0.70 -2.68
CA TYR A 274 14.01 -0.30 -1.64
C TYR A 274 14.88 0.26 -0.51
N ALA A 275 14.53 -0.04 0.73
CA ALA A 275 15.29 0.31 1.92
C ALA A 275 15.10 -0.74 3.02
N GLN A 276 15.98 -0.71 4.02
CA GLN A 276 15.85 -1.49 5.25
C GLN A 276 15.95 -0.53 6.43
N SER A 277 15.19 -0.77 7.49
CA SER A 277 15.23 0.04 8.72
C SER A 277 16.62 0.03 9.40
N GLY A 278 17.44 -0.96 9.07
CA GLY A 278 18.83 -1.09 9.50
C GLY A 278 19.48 -2.33 8.89
N ALA A 279 20.81 -2.33 8.77
CA ALA A 279 21.58 -3.45 8.24
C ALA A 279 21.87 -4.46 9.36
N CYS A 280 21.00 -5.46 9.53
CA CYS A 280 21.22 -6.57 10.46
C CYS A 280 22.50 -7.35 10.10
N LYS A 281 23.33 -7.58 11.11
CA LYS A 281 24.57 -8.40 11.06
C LYS A 281 24.56 -9.51 12.10
N LYS A 282 23.76 -9.38 13.16
CA LYS A 282 23.70 -10.35 14.28
C LYS A 282 22.29 -10.89 14.48
N LYS A 283 22.18 -12.14 14.97
CA LYS A 283 20.88 -12.77 15.33
C LYS A 283 20.11 -12.07 16.45
N SER A 284 20.77 -11.21 17.23
CA SER A 284 20.10 -10.39 18.26
C SER A 284 19.43 -9.13 17.69
N GLU A 285 19.75 -8.75 16.45
CA GLU A 285 19.20 -7.55 15.81
C GLU A 285 17.87 -7.85 15.10
N SER A 286 17.20 -6.79 14.64
CA SER A 286 15.96 -6.90 13.87
C SER A 286 15.82 -5.73 12.90
N SER A 287 15.23 -5.98 11.74
CA SER A 287 14.95 -4.95 10.74
C SER A 287 13.60 -5.19 10.08
N VAL A 288 13.06 -4.12 9.49
CA VAL A 288 11.92 -4.19 8.57
C VAL A 288 12.36 -3.61 7.23
N SER A 289 12.02 -4.29 6.14
CA SER A 289 12.27 -3.80 4.78
C SER A 289 11.11 -2.96 4.27
N TYR A 290 11.43 -1.95 3.45
CA TYR A 290 10.47 -1.05 2.84
C TYR A 290 10.70 -1.04 1.34
N ALA A 291 9.63 -1.17 0.57
CA ALA A 291 9.70 -1.05 -0.87
C ALA A 291 8.57 -0.17 -1.38
N SER A 292 8.82 0.55 -2.46
CA SER A 292 7.81 1.37 -3.13
C SER A 292 7.78 1.04 -4.60
N ALA A 293 6.58 0.96 -5.16
CA ALA A 293 6.34 0.63 -6.56
C ALA A 293 5.25 1.50 -7.16
N VAL A 294 5.29 1.65 -8.48
CA VAL A 294 4.19 2.17 -9.27
C VAL A 294 3.48 1.03 -9.98
N VAL A 295 2.17 1.12 -10.04
CA VAL A 295 1.29 0.27 -10.85
C VAL A 295 0.79 1.14 -11.99
N SER A 296 1.07 0.71 -13.21
CA SER A 296 0.67 1.43 -14.42
C SER A 296 -0.09 0.52 -15.37
N ARG A 297 -0.86 1.14 -16.24
CA ARG A 297 -1.55 0.49 -17.35
C ARG A 297 -1.31 1.29 -18.62
N ARG A 298 -0.87 0.63 -19.67
CA ARG A 298 -0.69 1.23 -21.00
C ARG A 298 -1.77 0.71 -21.93
N VAL A 299 -2.25 1.55 -22.83
CA VAL A 299 -2.99 1.04 -24.00
C VAL A 299 -1.99 0.21 -24.82
N GLN A 300 -2.41 -0.95 -25.29
CA GLN A 300 -1.59 -1.76 -26.18
C GLN A 300 -1.33 -0.92 -27.46
N GLU A 301 -0.08 -0.53 -27.69
CA GLU A 301 0.29 0.14 -28.94
C GLU A 301 0.14 -0.91 -30.06
N THR A 302 -0.82 -0.69 -30.96
CA THR A 302 -1.08 -1.50 -32.16
C THR A 302 -0.04 -1.25 -33.23
#